data_AF-A0A7C1CEP3-F1
#
_entry.id   AF-A0A7C1CEP3-F1
#
_cell.length_a   1.000
_cell.length_b   1.000
_cell.length_c   1.000
_cell.angle_alpha   90.00
_cell.angle_beta   90.00
_cell.angle_gamma   90.00
#
_symmetry.space_group_name_H-M   'P 1'
#
loop_
_entity.id
_entity.type
_entity.pdbx_description
1 polymer ?
#
loop_
_entity_poly.entity_id
_entity_poly.type
_entity_poly.pdbx_seq_one_letter_code
_entity_poly.pdbx_strand_id
1 'polypeptide(L)'
;MKKTLKVVYLSTFPPRECGIATFTSDLTRAMDNMFESVIESRVAAVNADDISRYNYPKEVIFQITQNFEQEYIAAAEKINGMDDVKLVNIQHEFGIFGGKYGSYIISFLEALKKPSIVTFHSVLPSPNSELRGIVRLISEKASGLTVMTNVSKKILVREYSIAEGNISVIPHGIHSVPYESGAKLKTALGLSKKVILLTFGFLNKGKGLEYIIEALPKVVKTFPDFMYIILGVTHPNVLKEGGESYRNFLIQKVHDLDLSSHVNFYNEYVSLDKILNFLKAADIYISTSLDPNQAVSGTLSYALGSGRPVISTPFAQAKEAVTSESGILVNFRDPDSYADAIIKLLKDPLLREQLGKNAYFRTRNMTWDNVALEYSKLFSKYSGNIAEVSERKKTPRINFNHMFSLTDDFGIIQFARLSLPDISSGYTLDDNARALIAACLYHDKLSEKLKAAYPDKKRIHLLKRIETYLRFIEFVLDEKGVFHNYVRSGKTIDLGLSEKENLDDANGRALWALGVAAAADFIPESLRDKALNLFKKRIEKYNMFESPRATAFYIKGLCLLLRKIKDIGGIELEKIVITHCDRLLSLYRGVSSENWQWFEDYLTYSNAVLPEALILGHERTRNSEYLDIG
;
A
#
# COMPACT_ATOMS: atom_id res chain seq x y z
N MET A 1 27.29 -1.36 16.96
CA MET A 1 26.62 -1.32 15.64
C MET A 1 25.84 -2.62 15.46
N LYS A 2 24.50 -2.59 15.32
CA LYS A 2 23.74 -3.81 15.04
C LYS A 2 24.14 -4.33 13.65
N LYS A 3 24.45 -5.61 13.52
CA LYS A 3 24.86 -6.25 12.26
C LYS A 3 23.63 -6.34 11.35
N THR A 4 23.57 -5.52 10.29
CA THR A 4 22.53 -5.60 9.27
C THR A 4 22.61 -6.94 8.57
N LEU A 5 21.51 -7.67 8.48
CA LEU A 5 21.43 -8.94 7.78
C LEU A 5 21.18 -8.69 6.29
N LYS A 6 21.73 -9.53 5.42
CA LYS A 6 21.58 -9.40 3.98
C LYS A 6 20.78 -10.55 3.38
N VAL A 7 19.93 -10.19 2.42
CA VAL A 7 19.30 -11.13 1.48
C VAL A 7 19.87 -10.84 0.10
N VAL A 8 20.40 -11.87 -0.56
CA VAL A 8 20.92 -11.74 -1.92
C VAL A 8 19.86 -12.20 -2.92
N TYR A 9 19.57 -11.38 -3.91
CA TYR A 9 18.62 -11.67 -4.98
C TYR A 9 19.39 -12.03 -6.25
N LEU A 10 19.24 -13.25 -6.74
CA LEU A 10 19.83 -13.69 -8.00
C LEU A 10 18.80 -13.54 -9.12
N SER A 11 19.03 -12.58 -10.02
CA SER A 11 18.01 -12.12 -10.98
C SER A 11 18.62 -11.27 -12.10
N THR A 12 17.80 -10.82 -13.05
CA THR A 12 18.08 -9.60 -13.80
C THR A 12 17.78 -8.36 -12.95
N PHE A 13 18.39 -7.21 -13.27
CA PHE A 13 18.22 -5.97 -12.52
C PHE A 13 18.37 -4.73 -13.42
N PRO A 14 17.77 -3.57 -13.09
CA PRO A 14 18.02 -2.33 -13.83
C PRO A 14 19.51 -1.97 -13.80
N PRO A 15 20.09 -1.47 -14.91
CA PRO A 15 19.41 -0.84 -16.05
C PRO A 15 18.96 -1.79 -17.17
N ARG A 16 19.07 -3.12 -17.01
CA ARG A 16 18.48 -4.06 -17.98
C ARG A 16 16.96 -3.91 -17.99
N GLU A 17 16.40 -3.45 -19.11
CA GLU A 17 14.97 -3.22 -19.27
C GLU A 17 14.22 -4.54 -19.51
N CYS A 18 13.65 -5.11 -18.45
CA CYS A 18 12.73 -6.26 -18.54
C CYS A 18 11.83 -6.33 -17.31
N GLY A 19 10.72 -7.08 -17.41
CA GLY A 19 9.75 -7.20 -16.31
C GLY A 19 10.33 -7.79 -15.02
N ILE A 20 11.24 -8.75 -15.13
CA ILE A 20 11.88 -9.41 -13.97
C ILE A 20 12.87 -8.47 -13.26
N ALA A 21 13.59 -7.64 -14.01
CA ALA A 21 14.44 -6.61 -13.45
C ALA A 21 13.62 -5.59 -12.65
N THR A 22 12.50 -5.12 -13.21
CA THR A 22 11.58 -4.21 -12.52
C THR A 22 10.99 -4.87 -11.27
N PHE A 23 10.51 -6.12 -11.36
CA PHE A 23 10.00 -6.87 -10.20
C PHE A 23 11.03 -6.96 -9.08
N THR A 24 12.28 -7.32 -9.42
CA THR A 24 13.36 -7.47 -8.44
C THR A 24 13.68 -6.13 -7.79
N SER A 25 13.79 -5.06 -8.57
CA SER A 25 14.00 -3.70 -8.06
C SER A 25 12.89 -3.22 -7.13
N ASP A 26 11.63 -3.51 -7.46
CA ASP A 26 10.52 -3.09 -6.62
C ASP A 26 10.43 -3.93 -5.33
N LEU A 27 10.67 -5.24 -5.41
CA LEU A 27 10.71 -6.11 -4.24
C LEU A 27 11.84 -5.72 -3.29
N THR A 28 13.07 -5.54 -3.78
CA THR A 28 14.23 -5.16 -2.93
C THR A 28 14.00 -3.82 -2.28
N ARG A 29 13.47 -2.83 -3.03
CA ARG A 29 13.14 -1.51 -2.48
C ARG A 29 12.06 -1.59 -1.40
N ALA A 30 11.03 -2.41 -1.59
CA ALA A 30 9.98 -2.60 -0.61
C ALA A 30 10.50 -3.27 0.67
N MET A 31 11.33 -4.31 0.53
CA MET A 31 12.01 -4.97 1.65
C MET A 31 12.90 -4.01 2.43
N ASP A 32 13.75 -3.24 1.73
CA ASP A 32 14.69 -2.31 2.37
C ASP A 32 13.96 -1.15 3.07
N ASN A 33 12.87 -0.65 2.47
CA ASN A 33 12.05 0.40 3.09
C ASN A 33 11.31 -0.10 4.34
N MET A 34 10.73 -1.30 4.27
CA MET A 34 9.93 -1.87 5.36
C MET A 34 10.81 -2.30 6.54
N PHE A 35 11.94 -2.96 6.26
CA PHE A 35 12.82 -3.57 7.26
C PHE A 35 14.15 -2.80 7.43
N GLU A 36 14.14 -1.50 7.10
CA GLU A 36 15.29 -0.59 7.14
C GLU A 36 16.16 -0.81 8.38
N SER A 37 17.48 -0.73 8.25
CA SER A 37 18.47 -0.92 9.33
C SER A 37 18.57 -2.34 9.91
N VAL A 38 17.79 -3.31 9.41
CA VAL A 38 17.86 -4.69 9.90
C VAL A 38 17.98 -5.73 8.80
N ILE A 39 17.24 -5.57 7.70
CA ILE A 39 17.43 -6.33 6.47
C ILE A 39 17.91 -5.39 5.39
N GLU A 40 18.87 -5.85 4.61
CA GLU A 40 19.43 -5.15 3.48
C GLU A 40 19.47 -6.06 2.25
N SER A 41 18.92 -5.59 1.14
CA SER A 41 18.89 -6.32 -0.12
C SER A 41 20.17 -6.11 -0.90
N ARG A 42 20.66 -7.19 -1.51
CA ARG A 42 21.78 -7.19 -2.45
C ARG A 42 21.43 -8.02 -3.66
N VAL A 43 22.10 -7.79 -4.79
CA VAL A 43 21.75 -8.43 -6.05
C VAL A 43 22.97 -9.09 -6.69
N ALA A 44 22.78 -10.32 -7.17
CA ALA A 44 23.64 -10.96 -8.15
C ALA A 44 22.94 -10.87 -9.51
N ALA A 45 23.42 -9.98 -10.38
CA ALA A 45 22.76 -9.64 -11.63
C ALA A 45 23.20 -10.56 -12.78
N VAL A 46 22.25 -11.12 -13.51
CA VAL A 46 22.51 -11.95 -14.70
C VAL A 46 22.45 -11.09 -15.98
N ASN A 47 23.57 -11.03 -16.69
CA ASN A 47 23.75 -10.34 -17.97
C ASN A 47 23.60 -11.33 -19.13
N ALA A 48 23.09 -10.87 -20.27
CA ALA A 48 22.87 -11.75 -21.43
C ALA A 48 24.20 -12.27 -22.03
N ASP A 49 25.24 -11.43 -21.99
CA ASP A 49 26.57 -11.73 -22.51
C ASP A 49 27.64 -10.89 -21.78
N ASP A 50 28.93 -11.19 -22.01
CA ASP A 50 30.05 -10.48 -21.38
C ASP A 50 30.21 -9.03 -21.84
N ILE A 51 29.64 -8.67 -22.99
CA ILE A 51 29.75 -7.34 -23.60
C ILE A 51 28.66 -6.41 -23.02
N SER A 52 27.52 -6.98 -22.61
CA SER A 52 26.37 -6.30 -22.00
C SER A 52 26.49 -6.13 -20.48
N ARG A 53 27.71 -6.05 -19.94
CA ARG A 53 27.91 -5.68 -18.54
C ARG A 53 27.46 -4.23 -18.34
N TYR A 54 26.45 -4.04 -17.51
CA TYR A 54 25.90 -2.72 -17.22
C TYR A 54 26.68 -2.03 -16.09
N ASN A 55 26.63 -0.69 -16.08
CA ASN A 55 27.01 0.07 -14.91
C ASN A 55 25.89 0.01 -13.86
N TYR A 56 25.93 -1.05 -13.06
CA TYR A 56 24.94 -1.31 -12.03
C TYR A 56 25.11 -0.41 -10.80
N PRO A 57 24.03 -0.15 -10.05
CA PRO A 57 24.13 0.55 -8.79
C PRO A 57 24.71 -0.37 -7.70
N LYS A 58 25.12 0.20 -6.56
CA LYS A 58 25.90 -0.47 -5.49
C LYS A 58 25.20 -1.68 -4.85
N GLU A 59 23.90 -1.80 -5.05
CA GLU A 59 23.10 -2.94 -4.58
C GLU A 59 23.52 -4.23 -5.30
N VAL A 60 24.04 -4.13 -6.53
CA VAL A 60 24.57 -5.26 -7.29
C VAL A 60 26.00 -5.54 -6.85
N ILE A 61 26.20 -6.72 -6.25
CA ILE A 61 27.50 -7.16 -5.70
C ILE A 61 28.17 -8.22 -6.57
N PHE A 62 27.42 -8.84 -7.48
CA PHE A 62 27.95 -9.79 -8.47
C PHE A 62 27.29 -9.55 -9.82
N GLN A 63 28.05 -9.77 -10.88
CA GLN A 63 27.55 -9.85 -12.26
C GLN A 63 27.90 -11.24 -12.78
N ILE A 64 26.92 -11.91 -13.38
CA ILE A 64 27.04 -13.27 -13.90
C ILE A 64 26.65 -13.23 -15.37
N THR A 65 27.49 -13.78 -16.24
CA THR A 65 27.18 -13.95 -17.65
C THR A 65 26.30 -15.18 -17.83
N GLN A 66 25.14 -14.97 -18.46
CA GLN A 66 24.05 -15.95 -18.57
C GLN A 66 24.53 -17.33 -19.01
N ASN A 67 25.40 -17.40 -20.02
CA ASN A 67 25.86 -18.64 -20.63
C ASN A 67 27.21 -19.15 -20.08
N PHE A 68 27.67 -18.65 -18.93
CA PHE A 68 28.94 -19.06 -18.34
C PHE A 68 28.74 -19.70 -16.96
N GLU A 69 28.59 -21.02 -16.96
CA GLU A 69 28.22 -21.82 -15.78
C GLU A 69 29.17 -21.65 -14.59
N GLN A 70 30.47 -21.49 -14.84
CA GLN A 70 31.48 -21.31 -13.79
C GLN A 70 31.28 -20.04 -12.96
N GLU A 71 30.73 -18.97 -13.54
CA GLU A 71 30.44 -17.73 -12.79
C GLU A 71 29.31 -17.91 -11.79
N TYR A 72 28.35 -18.81 -12.04
CA TYR A 72 27.32 -19.17 -11.07
C TYR A 72 27.94 -19.86 -9.85
N ILE A 73 28.81 -20.84 -10.07
CA ILE A 73 29.51 -21.56 -8.99
C ILE A 73 30.34 -20.57 -8.16
N ALA A 74 31.14 -19.73 -8.83
CA ALA A 74 31.97 -18.71 -8.16
C ALA A 74 31.14 -17.70 -7.36
N ALA A 75 29.95 -17.31 -7.84
CA ALA A 75 29.05 -16.43 -7.10
C ALA A 75 28.51 -17.12 -5.84
N ALA A 76 28.09 -18.39 -5.93
CA ALA A 76 27.62 -19.16 -4.78
C ALA A 76 28.71 -19.33 -3.70
N GLU A 77 29.94 -19.64 -4.11
CA GLU A 77 31.09 -19.76 -3.19
C GLU A 77 31.41 -18.45 -2.47
N LYS A 78 31.39 -17.32 -3.19
CA LYS A 78 31.57 -15.99 -2.58
C LYS A 78 30.45 -15.65 -1.61
N ILE A 79 29.19 -15.95 -1.96
CA ILE A 79 28.03 -15.75 -1.08
C ILE A 79 28.15 -16.60 0.19
N ASN A 80 28.68 -17.83 0.08
CA ASN A 80 28.88 -18.69 1.24
C ASN A 80 29.82 -18.08 2.28
N GLY A 81 30.87 -17.38 1.82
CA GLY A 81 31.83 -16.66 2.67
C GLY A 81 31.31 -15.36 3.30
N MET A 82 30.10 -14.91 2.96
CA MET A 82 29.49 -13.71 3.54
C MET A 82 28.65 -14.06 4.77
N ASP A 83 29.17 -13.77 5.97
CA ASP A 83 28.50 -14.10 7.24
C ASP A 83 27.21 -13.31 7.49
N ASP A 84 27.12 -12.11 6.92
CA ASP A 84 25.95 -11.24 7.01
C ASP A 84 24.85 -11.63 6.02
N VAL A 85 25.16 -12.40 4.96
CA VAL A 85 24.16 -12.99 4.06
C VAL A 85 23.50 -14.19 4.72
N LYS A 86 22.17 -14.11 4.87
CA LYS A 86 21.36 -15.11 5.60
C LYS A 86 20.41 -15.91 4.72
N LEU A 87 20.18 -15.46 3.48
CA LEU A 87 19.27 -16.10 2.53
C LEU A 87 19.59 -15.63 1.10
N VAL A 88 19.33 -16.50 0.12
CA VAL A 88 19.33 -16.15 -1.31
C VAL A 88 17.93 -16.31 -1.89
N ASN A 89 17.42 -15.30 -2.60
CA ASN A 89 16.16 -15.39 -3.31
C ASN A 89 16.39 -15.32 -4.83
N ILE A 90 15.99 -16.35 -5.56
CA ILE A 90 16.27 -16.54 -6.98
C ILE A 90 15.01 -16.21 -7.77
N GLN A 91 15.09 -15.28 -8.72
CA GLN A 91 13.98 -14.88 -9.57
C GLN A 91 14.06 -15.67 -10.88
N HIS A 92 13.43 -16.85 -10.90
CA HIS A 92 13.57 -17.80 -11.99
C HIS A 92 12.64 -17.52 -13.17
N GLU A 93 13.23 -17.43 -14.36
CA GLU A 93 12.58 -17.44 -15.67
C GLU A 93 13.49 -18.23 -16.62
N PHE A 94 12.91 -19.06 -17.50
CA PHE A 94 13.64 -20.05 -18.29
C PHE A 94 14.67 -19.44 -19.26
N GLY A 95 14.48 -18.19 -19.67
CA GLY A 95 15.38 -17.45 -20.54
C GLY A 95 16.49 -16.66 -19.83
N ILE A 96 16.59 -16.71 -18.50
CA ILE A 96 17.61 -15.94 -17.74
C ILE A 96 18.89 -16.73 -17.48
N PHE A 97 18.79 -18.02 -17.12
CA PHE A 97 19.88 -18.72 -16.44
C PHE A 97 20.82 -19.54 -17.34
N GLY A 98 20.68 -19.44 -18.66
CA GLY A 98 21.53 -20.18 -19.60
C GLY A 98 21.34 -21.71 -19.53
N GLY A 99 21.93 -22.43 -20.48
CA GLY A 99 21.64 -23.85 -20.65
C GLY A 99 20.18 -24.11 -21.05
N LYS A 100 19.80 -25.38 -21.10
CA LYS A 100 18.44 -25.76 -21.50
C LYS A 100 17.48 -25.51 -20.35
N TYR A 101 16.40 -24.77 -20.61
CA TYR A 101 15.42 -24.36 -19.59
C TYR A 101 16.05 -23.70 -18.34
N GLY A 102 17.16 -22.98 -18.49
CA GLY A 102 17.82 -22.31 -17.37
C GLY A 102 18.68 -23.23 -16.48
N SER A 103 19.07 -24.41 -16.95
CA SER A 103 19.69 -25.46 -16.14
C SER A 103 20.96 -25.06 -15.38
N TYR A 104 21.72 -24.05 -15.80
CA TYR A 104 22.95 -23.66 -15.06
C TYR A 104 22.67 -23.11 -13.66
N ILE A 105 21.42 -22.72 -13.35
CA ILE A 105 21.02 -22.38 -11.98
C ILE A 105 21.17 -23.54 -11.00
N ILE A 106 21.14 -24.79 -11.49
CA ILE A 106 21.33 -25.99 -10.66
C ILE A 106 22.74 -25.97 -10.06
N SER A 107 23.76 -25.64 -10.86
CA SER A 107 25.15 -25.56 -10.41
C SER A 107 25.36 -24.48 -9.33
N PHE A 108 24.64 -23.36 -9.42
CA PHE A 108 24.57 -22.37 -8.34
C PHE A 108 23.98 -22.97 -7.06
N LEU A 109 22.82 -23.63 -7.17
CA LEU A 109 22.09 -24.21 -6.04
C LEU A 109 22.88 -25.34 -5.37
N GLU A 110 23.65 -26.12 -6.11
CA GLU A 110 24.50 -27.18 -5.57
C GLU A 110 25.72 -26.65 -4.82
N ALA A 111 26.31 -25.54 -5.29
CA ALA A 111 27.43 -24.90 -4.62
C ALA A 111 27.01 -24.05 -3.41
N LEU A 112 25.75 -23.60 -3.35
CA LEU A 112 25.24 -22.72 -2.29
C LEU A 112 24.98 -23.48 -0.98
N LYS A 113 25.50 -22.96 0.14
CA LYS A 113 25.32 -23.48 1.51
C LYS A 113 24.30 -22.68 2.32
N LYS A 114 23.83 -21.54 1.81
CA LYS A 114 22.82 -20.68 2.45
C LYS A 114 21.42 -21.13 2.05
N PRO A 115 20.38 -20.94 2.90
CA PRO A 115 19.00 -21.18 2.51
C PRO A 115 18.63 -20.40 1.24
N SER A 116 17.88 -21.05 0.35
CA SER A 116 17.49 -20.46 -0.93
C SER A 116 15.98 -20.57 -1.18
N ILE A 117 15.40 -19.51 -1.73
CA ILE A 117 14.00 -19.50 -2.16
C ILE A 117 13.93 -19.17 -3.64
N VAL A 118 13.30 -20.02 -4.43
CA VAL A 118 13.13 -19.81 -5.87
C VAL A 118 11.73 -19.30 -6.17
N THR A 119 11.64 -18.09 -6.72
CA THR A 119 10.40 -17.51 -7.25
C THR A 119 10.29 -17.86 -8.73
N PHE A 120 9.32 -18.70 -9.11
CA PHE A 120 9.04 -19.01 -10.51
C PHE A 120 8.10 -17.95 -11.12
N HIS A 121 8.63 -17.17 -12.07
CA HIS A 121 7.86 -16.18 -12.85
C HIS A 121 7.09 -16.78 -14.02
N SER A 122 7.50 -17.98 -14.44
CA SER A 122 6.86 -18.78 -15.48
C SER A 122 6.70 -20.21 -14.95
N VAL A 123 5.50 -20.77 -15.10
CA VAL A 123 5.21 -22.18 -14.80
C VAL A 123 4.46 -22.75 -16.00
N LEU A 124 5.15 -23.54 -16.80
CA LEU A 124 4.60 -24.07 -18.06
C LEU A 124 3.82 -25.36 -17.78
N PRO A 125 2.57 -25.49 -18.24
CA PRO A 125 1.85 -26.76 -18.20
C PRO A 125 2.39 -27.73 -19.25
N SER A 126 2.04 -29.00 -19.10
CA SER A 126 2.43 -30.12 -19.95
C SER A 126 3.94 -30.21 -20.19
N PRO A 127 4.78 -30.26 -19.13
CA PRO A 127 6.23 -30.32 -19.31
C PRO A 127 6.64 -31.63 -19.99
N ASN A 128 7.61 -31.53 -20.91
CA ASN A 128 8.35 -32.69 -21.35
C ASN A 128 9.21 -33.25 -20.20
N SER A 129 9.77 -34.46 -20.38
CA SER A 129 10.54 -35.16 -19.35
C SER A 129 11.71 -34.33 -18.81
N GLU A 130 12.37 -33.57 -19.67
CA GLU A 130 13.55 -32.77 -19.35
C GLU A 130 13.21 -31.51 -18.55
N LEU A 131 12.22 -30.72 -19.01
CA LEU A 131 11.73 -29.56 -18.26
C LEU A 131 11.21 -30.00 -16.88
N ARG A 132 10.49 -31.13 -16.83
CA ARG A 132 10.03 -31.71 -15.56
C ARG A 132 11.21 -32.06 -14.65
N GLY A 133 12.24 -32.71 -15.20
CA GLY A 133 13.45 -33.09 -14.47
C GLY A 133 14.19 -31.87 -13.90
N ILE A 134 14.39 -30.83 -14.71
CA ILE A 134 15.09 -29.60 -14.30
C ILE A 134 14.33 -28.87 -13.19
N VAL A 135 13.03 -28.65 -13.36
CA VAL A 135 12.22 -27.95 -12.35
C VAL A 135 12.15 -28.75 -11.04
N ARG A 136 12.09 -30.09 -11.10
CA ARG A 136 12.16 -30.95 -9.91
C ARG A 136 13.50 -30.83 -9.21
N LEU A 137 14.61 -30.87 -9.95
CA LEU A 137 15.94 -30.74 -9.37
C LEU A 137 16.14 -29.37 -8.71
N ILE A 138 15.67 -28.29 -9.35
CA ILE A 138 15.63 -26.95 -8.74
C ILE A 138 14.83 -26.98 -7.43
N SER A 139 13.65 -27.61 -7.44
CA SER A 139 12.79 -27.71 -6.25
C SER A 139 13.40 -28.56 -5.13
N GLU A 140 14.19 -29.58 -5.45
CA GLU A 140 14.83 -30.47 -4.47
C GLU A 140 16.02 -29.77 -3.79
N LYS A 141 16.72 -28.87 -4.51
CA LYS A 141 17.87 -28.13 -3.99
C LYS A 141 17.47 -26.82 -3.29
N ALA A 142 16.34 -26.23 -3.65
CA ALA A 142 15.84 -25.01 -3.01
C ALA A 142 15.22 -25.31 -1.63
N SER A 143 15.37 -24.39 -0.67
CA SER A 143 14.72 -24.51 0.65
C SER A 143 13.19 -24.29 0.56
N GLY A 144 12.74 -23.46 -0.38
CA GLY A 144 11.33 -23.22 -0.63
C GLY A 144 11.07 -22.58 -2.00
N LEU A 145 9.82 -22.64 -2.44
CA LEU A 145 9.38 -22.10 -3.72
C LEU A 145 8.32 -21.03 -3.54
N THR A 146 8.33 -20.06 -4.44
CA THR A 146 7.28 -19.05 -4.56
C THR A 146 6.73 -19.03 -5.98
N VAL A 147 5.41 -18.93 -6.10
CA VAL A 147 4.69 -18.64 -7.35
C VAL A 147 3.70 -17.49 -7.12
N MET A 148 3.21 -16.88 -8.20
CA MET A 148 2.34 -15.70 -8.10
C MET A 148 0.85 -15.98 -8.25
N THR A 149 0.48 -17.22 -8.60
CA THR A 149 -0.92 -17.61 -8.85
C THR A 149 -1.19 -19.02 -8.30
N ASN A 150 -2.44 -19.28 -7.94
CA ASN A 150 -2.86 -20.61 -7.52
C ASN A 150 -2.85 -21.62 -8.67
N VAL A 151 -3.06 -21.16 -9.91
CA VAL A 151 -2.91 -21.94 -11.14
C VAL A 151 -1.47 -22.44 -11.26
N SER A 152 -0.47 -21.56 -11.13
CA SER A 152 0.94 -21.96 -11.17
C SER A 152 1.28 -22.97 -10.06
N LYS A 153 0.76 -22.76 -8.84
CA LYS A 153 0.92 -23.73 -7.74
C LYS A 153 0.34 -25.10 -8.10
N LYS A 154 -0.88 -25.15 -8.64
CA LYS A 154 -1.55 -26.38 -9.04
C LYS A 154 -0.78 -27.13 -10.13
N ILE A 155 -0.19 -26.41 -11.09
CA ILE A 155 0.65 -27.01 -12.15
C ILE A 155 1.90 -27.65 -11.53
N LEU A 156 2.64 -26.94 -10.66
CA LEU A 156 3.82 -27.49 -9.99
C LEU A 156 3.50 -28.75 -9.17
N VAL A 157 2.38 -28.76 -8.45
CA VAL A 157 1.95 -29.93 -7.67
C VAL A 157 1.59 -31.10 -8.58
N ARG A 158 0.73 -30.88 -9.58
CA ARG A 158 0.14 -31.97 -10.37
C ARG A 158 1.07 -32.52 -11.44
N GLU A 159 1.78 -31.64 -12.13
CA GLU A 159 2.50 -32.00 -13.37
C GLU A 159 4.01 -32.11 -13.17
N TYR A 160 4.53 -31.47 -12.11
CA TYR A 160 5.93 -31.57 -11.69
C TYR A 160 6.12 -32.40 -10.42
N SER A 161 5.03 -32.84 -9.77
CA SER A 161 5.06 -33.66 -8.56
C SER A 161 5.80 -33.01 -7.38
N ILE A 162 5.69 -31.68 -7.25
CA ILE A 162 6.31 -30.93 -6.15
C ILE A 162 5.36 -30.91 -4.94
N ALA A 163 5.90 -31.15 -3.75
CA ALA A 163 5.12 -31.14 -2.51
C ALA A 163 4.49 -29.77 -2.24
N GLU A 164 3.19 -29.76 -1.94
CA GLU A 164 2.42 -28.52 -1.74
C GLU A 164 2.98 -27.64 -0.61
N GLY A 165 3.47 -28.24 0.48
CA GLY A 165 4.04 -27.52 1.62
C GLY A 165 5.34 -26.74 1.32
N ASN A 166 5.95 -27.00 0.17
CA ASN A 166 7.16 -26.31 -0.30
C ASN A 166 6.83 -25.08 -1.16
N ILE A 167 5.56 -24.89 -1.57
CA ILE A 167 5.14 -23.84 -2.49
C ILE A 167 4.29 -22.79 -1.77
N SER A 168 4.78 -21.56 -1.72
CA SER A 168 4.03 -20.39 -1.27
C SER A 168 3.48 -19.59 -2.45
N VAL A 169 2.25 -19.10 -2.33
CA VAL A 169 1.66 -18.19 -3.31
C VAL A 169 1.79 -16.77 -2.78
N ILE A 170 2.67 -15.98 -3.39
CA ILE A 170 2.81 -14.55 -3.07
C ILE A 170 2.51 -13.78 -4.37
N PRO A 171 1.45 -12.96 -4.40
CA PRO A 171 1.03 -12.29 -5.63
C PRO A 171 2.10 -11.30 -6.11
N HIS A 172 2.01 -10.92 -7.39
CA HIS A 172 2.82 -9.83 -7.92
C HIS A 172 2.53 -8.52 -7.16
N GLY A 173 3.57 -7.74 -6.88
CA GLY A 173 3.41 -6.46 -6.21
C GLY A 173 2.77 -5.37 -7.06
N ILE A 174 2.06 -4.44 -6.42
CA ILE A 174 1.53 -3.23 -7.03
C ILE A 174 2.03 -1.99 -6.28
N HIS A 175 2.13 -0.88 -6.99
CA HIS A 175 2.41 0.40 -6.36
C HIS A 175 1.18 0.93 -5.62
N SER A 176 1.39 1.43 -4.40
CA SER A 176 0.34 2.09 -3.63
C SER A 176 0.04 3.46 -4.25
N VAL A 177 -1.05 3.53 -5.02
CA VAL A 177 -1.56 4.77 -5.61
C VAL A 177 -2.91 5.11 -5.00
N PRO A 178 -3.18 6.38 -4.64
CA PRO A 178 -4.51 6.81 -4.23
C PRO A 178 -5.54 6.60 -5.34
N TYR A 179 -6.77 6.26 -4.96
CA TYR A 179 -7.91 6.21 -5.88
C TYR A 179 -8.47 7.62 -6.08
N GLU A 180 -8.14 8.24 -7.20
CA GLU A 180 -8.47 9.63 -7.51
C GLU A 180 -9.02 9.78 -8.93
N SER A 181 -9.71 10.90 -9.19
CA SER A 181 -10.15 11.26 -10.53
C SER A 181 -8.97 11.59 -11.45
N GLY A 182 -8.94 10.94 -12.62
CA GLY A 182 -7.95 11.20 -13.67
C GLY A 182 -8.15 12.51 -14.43
N ALA A 183 -9.17 13.32 -14.11
CA ALA A 183 -9.59 14.47 -14.93
C ALA A 183 -8.46 15.47 -15.22
N LYS A 184 -7.65 15.83 -14.22
CA LYS A 184 -6.51 16.74 -14.41
C LYS A 184 -5.46 16.17 -15.37
N LEU A 185 -5.17 14.87 -15.27
CA LEU A 185 -4.21 14.18 -16.13
C LEU A 185 -4.76 14.03 -17.55
N LYS A 186 -6.06 13.76 -17.71
CA LYS A 186 -6.71 13.77 -19.02
C LYS A 186 -6.62 15.13 -19.71
N THR A 187 -6.86 16.22 -18.97
CA THR A 187 -6.72 17.58 -19.49
C THR A 187 -5.28 17.85 -19.94
N ALA A 188 -4.28 17.43 -19.16
CA ALA A 188 -2.87 17.55 -19.54
C ALA A 188 -2.51 16.78 -20.82
N LEU A 189 -3.25 15.70 -21.14
CA LEU A 189 -3.11 14.95 -22.39
C LEU A 189 -3.96 15.53 -23.56
N GLY A 190 -4.73 16.59 -23.33
CA GLY A 190 -5.67 17.12 -24.33
C GLY A 190 -6.89 16.23 -24.59
N LEU A 191 -7.19 15.29 -23.68
CA LEU A 191 -8.20 14.25 -23.83
C LEU A 191 -9.35 14.37 -22.81
N SER A 192 -9.61 15.57 -22.30
CA SER A 192 -10.60 15.83 -21.22
C SER A 192 -12.02 15.36 -21.56
N LYS A 193 -12.41 15.38 -22.84
CA LYS A 193 -13.72 14.95 -23.33
C LYS A 193 -13.78 13.50 -23.83
N LYS A 194 -12.64 12.80 -23.89
CA LYS A 194 -12.55 11.45 -24.46
C LYS A 194 -12.46 10.40 -23.36
N VAL A 195 -13.04 9.22 -23.64
CA VAL A 195 -12.73 8.01 -22.87
C VAL A 195 -11.38 7.47 -23.33
N ILE A 196 -10.47 7.18 -22.39
CA ILE A 196 -9.12 6.70 -22.68
C ILE A 196 -9.06 5.19 -22.43
N LEU A 197 -8.81 4.43 -23.49
CA LEU A 197 -8.41 3.03 -23.43
C LEU A 197 -6.88 2.98 -23.39
N LEU A 198 -6.29 2.14 -22.54
CA LEU A 198 -4.85 2.08 -22.38
C LEU A 198 -4.33 0.64 -22.44
N THR A 199 -3.28 0.45 -23.23
CA THR A 199 -2.35 -0.67 -23.12
C THR A 199 -0.95 -0.12 -22.92
N PHE A 200 -0.16 -0.73 -22.04
CA PHE A 200 1.25 -0.37 -21.91
C PHE A 200 2.16 -1.58 -21.72
N GLY A 201 3.44 -1.43 -22.07
CA GLY A 201 4.49 -2.44 -21.96
C GLY A 201 5.23 -2.66 -23.29
N PHE A 202 6.08 -3.69 -23.34
CA PHE A 202 6.81 -4.01 -24.56
C PHE A 202 5.91 -4.57 -25.66
N LEU A 203 6.09 -4.07 -26.88
CA LEU A 203 5.42 -4.58 -28.07
C LEU A 203 6.14 -5.81 -28.61
N ASN A 204 5.35 -6.85 -28.90
CA ASN A 204 5.75 -8.04 -29.64
C ASN A 204 4.49 -8.76 -30.16
N LYS A 205 4.64 -9.67 -31.13
CA LYS A 205 3.52 -10.42 -31.73
C LYS A 205 2.66 -11.19 -30.72
N GLY A 206 3.26 -11.67 -29.63
CA GLY A 206 2.55 -12.35 -28.55
C GLY A 206 1.56 -11.47 -27.80
N LYS A 207 1.59 -10.14 -27.98
CA LYS A 207 0.62 -9.20 -27.43
C LYS A 207 -0.65 -9.05 -28.25
N GLY A 208 -0.75 -9.60 -29.47
CA GLY A 208 -2.02 -9.64 -30.22
C GLY A 208 -2.76 -8.31 -30.35
N LEU A 209 -2.05 -7.18 -30.42
CA LEU A 209 -2.65 -5.84 -30.47
C LEU A 209 -3.49 -5.62 -31.74
N GLU A 210 -3.25 -6.41 -32.79
CA GLU A 210 -4.02 -6.38 -34.03
C GLU A 210 -5.51 -6.65 -33.80
N TYR A 211 -5.87 -7.56 -32.88
CA TYR A 211 -7.25 -7.96 -32.66
C TYR A 211 -8.07 -6.86 -31.99
N ILE A 212 -7.46 -6.10 -31.07
CA ILE A 212 -8.11 -4.93 -30.50
C ILE A 212 -8.22 -3.81 -31.52
N ILE A 213 -7.23 -3.59 -32.38
CA ILE A 213 -7.30 -2.59 -33.46
C ILE A 213 -8.42 -2.94 -34.45
N GLU A 214 -8.55 -4.22 -34.82
CA GLU A 214 -9.63 -4.74 -35.68
C GLU A 214 -11.02 -4.59 -35.04
N ALA A 215 -11.11 -4.51 -33.71
CA ALA A 215 -12.37 -4.31 -33.00
C ALA A 215 -12.86 -2.86 -33.06
N LEU A 216 -11.95 -1.89 -33.17
CA LEU A 216 -12.26 -0.46 -33.03
C LEU A 216 -13.24 0.09 -34.07
N PRO A 217 -13.29 -0.33 -35.34
CA PRO A 217 -14.30 0.18 -36.29
C PRO A 217 -15.73 -0.04 -35.82
N LYS A 218 -16.02 -1.17 -35.15
CA LYS A 218 -17.33 -1.46 -34.54
C LYS A 218 -17.60 -0.54 -33.34
N VAL A 219 -16.57 -0.25 -32.55
CA VAL A 219 -16.65 0.69 -31.43
C VAL A 219 -16.93 2.11 -31.92
N VAL A 220 -16.16 2.62 -32.90
CA VAL A 220 -16.28 3.98 -33.46
C VAL A 220 -17.71 4.25 -33.97
N LYS A 221 -18.33 3.27 -34.64
CA LYS A 221 -19.72 3.38 -35.12
C LYS A 221 -20.74 3.62 -34.00
N THR A 222 -20.44 3.16 -32.78
CA THR A 222 -21.35 3.26 -31.63
C THR A 222 -20.95 4.39 -30.68
N PHE A 223 -19.65 4.63 -30.51
CA PHE A 223 -19.03 5.60 -29.62
C PHE A 223 -17.81 6.21 -30.30
N PRO A 224 -17.90 7.42 -30.87
CA PRO A 224 -16.76 8.09 -31.50
C PRO A 224 -15.83 8.78 -30.49
N ASP A 225 -16.30 9.10 -29.28
CA ASP A 225 -15.57 9.94 -28.32
C ASP A 225 -14.61 9.15 -27.40
N PHE A 226 -13.68 8.41 -28.01
CA PHE A 226 -12.60 7.74 -27.28
C PHE A 226 -11.22 7.95 -27.92
N MET A 227 -10.18 7.55 -27.18
CA MET A 227 -8.79 7.46 -27.61
C MET A 227 -8.19 6.17 -27.04
N TYR A 228 -7.64 5.33 -27.92
CA TYR A 228 -6.84 4.17 -27.54
C TYR A 228 -5.36 4.51 -27.55
N ILE A 229 -4.74 4.45 -26.38
CA ILE A 229 -3.33 4.74 -26.17
C ILE A 229 -2.56 3.42 -26.08
N ILE A 230 -1.57 3.25 -26.95
CA ILE A 230 -0.59 2.17 -26.91
C ILE A 230 0.74 2.76 -26.45
N LEU A 231 1.10 2.53 -25.19
CA LEU A 231 2.28 3.11 -24.54
C LEU A 231 3.41 2.07 -24.42
N GLY A 232 4.50 2.28 -25.14
CA GLY A 232 5.71 1.47 -24.98
C GLY A 232 6.51 1.28 -26.26
N VAL A 233 7.68 0.66 -26.09
CA VAL A 233 8.66 0.38 -27.14
C VAL A 233 8.63 -1.09 -27.56
N THR A 234 9.22 -1.42 -28.71
CA THR A 234 9.38 -2.81 -29.14
C THR A 234 10.39 -3.50 -28.22
N HIS A 235 10.12 -4.77 -27.85
CA HIS A 235 11.00 -5.49 -26.94
C HIS A 235 12.45 -5.55 -27.49
N PRO A 236 13.50 -5.30 -26.68
CA PRO A 236 14.88 -5.21 -27.19
C PRO A 236 15.33 -6.42 -28.02
N ASN A 237 14.97 -7.64 -27.62
CA ASN A 237 15.29 -8.85 -28.40
C ASN A 237 14.54 -8.91 -29.73
N VAL A 238 13.28 -8.47 -29.78
CA VAL A 238 12.49 -8.43 -31.01
C VAL A 238 13.04 -7.37 -31.97
N LEU A 239 13.46 -6.23 -31.42
CA LEU A 239 14.09 -5.15 -32.18
C LEU A 239 15.39 -5.63 -32.84
N LYS A 240 16.21 -6.43 -32.13
CA LYS A 240 17.44 -7.03 -32.66
C LYS A 240 17.17 -8.02 -33.80
N GLU A 241 16.15 -8.87 -33.67
CA GLU A 241 15.85 -9.93 -34.65
C GLU A 241 15.11 -9.45 -35.88
N GLY A 242 14.18 -8.51 -35.73
CA GLY A 242 13.22 -8.16 -36.78
C GLY A 242 12.81 -6.69 -36.81
N GLY A 243 13.56 -5.80 -36.15
CA GLY A 243 13.31 -4.36 -36.12
C GLY A 243 11.93 -3.99 -35.56
N GLU A 244 11.38 -2.89 -36.06
CA GLU A 244 10.04 -2.38 -35.70
C GLU A 244 8.90 -3.02 -36.54
N SER A 245 9.14 -4.16 -37.18
CA SER A 245 8.20 -4.78 -38.13
C SER A 245 6.79 -4.95 -37.57
N TYR A 246 6.66 -5.42 -36.32
CA TYR A 246 5.35 -5.58 -35.68
C TYR A 246 4.66 -4.24 -35.39
N ARG A 247 5.39 -3.23 -34.90
CA ARG A 247 4.81 -1.90 -34.69
C ARG A 247 4.34 -1.28 -36.00
N ASN A 248 5.18 -1.33 -37.03
CA ASN A 248 4.86 -0.78 -38.35
C ASN A 248 3.62 -1.48 -38.94
N PHE A 249 3.49 -2.79 -38.76
CA PHE A 249 2.28 -3.53 -39.11
C PHE A 249 1.03 -3.00 -38.36
N LEU A 250 1.12 -2.72 -37.07
CA LEU A 250 0.00 -2.17 -36.30
C LEU A 250 -0.36 -0.73 -36.76
N ILE A 251 0.64 0.11 -37.03
CA ILE A 251 0.44 1.47 -37.55
C ILE A 251 -0.24 1.43 -38.91
N GLN A 252 0.23 0.57 -39.82
CA GLN A 252 -0.39 0.39 -41.13
C GLN A 252 -1.84 -0.06 -40.99
N LYS A 253 -2.12 -1.02 -40.11
CA LYS A 253 -3.48 -1.49 -39.83
C LYS A 253 -4.40 -0.39 -39.29
N VAL A 254 -3.89 0.51 -38.44
CA VAL A 254 -4.63 1.69 -37.96
C VAL A 254 -4.99 2.62 -39.12
N HIS A 255 -4.05 2.84 -40.04
CA HIS A 255 -4.28 3.65 -41.24
C HIS A 255 -5.31 3.00 -42.18
N ASP A 256 -5.15 1.71 -42.48
CA ASP A 256 -6.03 0.96 -43.39
C ASP A 256 -7.48 0.88 -42.91
N LEU A 257 -7.68 0.95 -41.58
CA LEU A 257 -9.00 0.92 -40.95
C LEU A 257 -9.55 2.33 -40.63
N ASP A 258 -8.89 3.40 -41.06
CA ASP A 258 -9.26 4.80 -40.79
C ASP A 258 -9.41 5.13 -39.29
N LEU A 259 -8.47 4.62 -38.48
CA LEU A 259 -8.47 4.75 -37.01
C LEU A 259 -7.48 5.79 -36.48
N SER A 260 -6.82 6.55 -37.35
CA SER A 260 -5.74 7.50 -36.99
C SER A 260 -6.17 8.58 -35.99
N SER A 261 -7.46 8.92 -35.91
CA SER A 261 -8.02 9.87 -34.93
C SER A 261 -8.43 9.24 -33.58
N HIS A 262 -8.35 7.90 -33.50
CA HIS A 262 -8.80 7.10 -32.35
C HIS A 262 -7.67 6.26 -31.72
N VAL A 263 -6.51 6.09 -32.38
CA VAL A 263 -5.38 5.32 -31.84
C VAL A 263 -4.13 6.18 -31.82
N ASN A 264 -3.46 6.24 -30.66
CA ASN A 264 -2.21 6.95 -30.49
C ASN A 264 -1.11 6.04 -29.94
N PHE A 265 0.03 5.99 -30.63
CA PHE A 265 1.22 5.25 -30.21
C PHE A 265 2.20 6.19 -29.49
N TYR A 266 2.40 5.96 -28.19
CA TYR A 266 3.47 6.61 -27.43
C TYR A 266 4.69 5.70 -27.42
N ASN A 267 5.60 5.91 -28.37
CA ASN A 267 6.79 5.09 -28.56
C ASN A 267 7.93 5.50 -27.59
N GLU A 268 7.69 5.32 -26.30
CA GLU A 268 8.67 5.69 -25.27
C GLU A 268 8.75 4.62 -24.19
N TYR A 269 9.96 4.32 -23.74
CA TYR A 269 10.18 3.61 -22.49
C TYR A 269 10.10 4.65 -21.36
N VAL A 270 9.04 4.58 -20.57
CA VAL A 270 8.69 5.65 -19.63
C VAL A 270 8.97 5.27 -18.18
N SER A 271 9.26 6.27 -17.35
CA SER A 271 9.43 6.08 -15.90
C SER A 271 8.14 5.58 -15.24
N LEU A 272 8.29 4.97 -14.06
CA LEU A 272 7.16 4.50 -13.26
C LEU A 272 6.12 5.60 -13.02
N ASP A 273 6.54 6.81 -12.63
CA ASP A 273 5.61 7.93 -12.37
C ASP A 273 4.78 8.28 -13.61
N LYS A 274 5.39 8.23 -14.80
CA LYS A 274 4.68 8.46 -16.06
C LYS A 274 3.71 7.32 -16.36
N ILE A 275 4.07 6.05 -16.12
CA ILE A 275 3.14 4.90 -16.22
C ILE A 275 1.94 5.10 -15.29
N LEU A 276 2.18 5.45 -14.02
CA LEU A 276 1.12 5.66 -13.04
C LEU A 276 0.21 6.84 -13.42
N ASN A 277 0.75 7.89 -14.05
CA ASN A 277 -0.05 9.00 -14.57
C ASN A 277 -0.93 8.58 -15.75
N PHE A 278 -0.42 7.78 -16.68
CA PHE A 278 -1.24 7.22 -17.76
C PHE A 278 -2.33 6.31 -17.21
N LEU A 279 -2.02 5.44 -16.24
CA LEU A 279 -2.99 4.59 -15.58
C LEU A 279 -4.07 5.39 -14.85
N LYS A 280 -3.71 6.47 -14.15
CA LYS A 280 -4.69 7.36 -13.50
C LYS A 280 -5.58 8.10 -14.51
N ALA A 281 -5.03 8.48 -15.68
CA ALA A 281 -5.77 9.13 -16.75
C ALA A 281 -6.70 8.17 -17.52
N ALA A 282 -6.32 6.89 -17.63
CA ALA A 282 -7.08 5.88 -18.35
C ALA A 282 -8.43 5.58 -17.68
N ASP A 283 -9.44 5.28 -18.50
CA ASP A 283 -10.76 4.84 -18.04
C ASP A 283 -10.89 3.32 -18.08
N ILE A 284 -10.23 2.67 -19.05
CA ILE A 284 -10.25 1.22 -19.26
C ILE A 284 -8.83 0.79 -19.60
N TYR A 285 -8.35 -0.26 -18.94
CA TYR A 285 -7.09 -0.91 -19.29
C TYR A 285 -7.37 -2.17 -20.10
N ILE A 286 -6.59 -2.40 -21.15
CA ILE A 286 -6.73 -3.58 -22.02
C ILE A 286 -5.45 -4.42 -21.95
N SER A 287 -5.61 -5.71 -21.66
CA SER A 287 -4.56 -6.72 -21.66
C SER A 287 -4.84 -7.72 -22.78
N THR A 288 -3.88 -7.91 -23.67
CA THR A 288 -4.11 -8.58 -24.96
C THR A 288 -3.23 -9.80 -25.19
N SER A 289 -2.61 -10.35 -24.13
CA SER A 289 -1.70 -11.48 -24.27
C SER A 289 -2.34 -12.66 -25.01
N LEU A 290 -1.64 -13.21 -26.00
CA LEU A 290 -2.08 -14.40 -26.75
C LEU A 290 -1.62 -15.71 -26.10
N ASP A 291 -0.75 -15.65 -25.10
CA ASP A 291 -0.25 -16.83 -24.43
C ASP A 291 -1.15 -17.20 -23.24
N PRO A 292 -1.95 -18.29 -23.32
CA PRO A 292 -2.77 -18.74 -22.20
C PRO A 292 -1.94 -19.18 -20.99
N ASN A 293 -0.67 -19.53 -21.20
CA ASN A 293 0.26 -20.03 -20.19
C ASN A 293 1.08 -18.92 -19.54
N GLN A 294 0.91 -17.66 -19.95
CA GLN A 294 1.54 -16.54 -19.24
C GLN A 294 1.11 -16.60 -17.77
N ALA A 295 2.07 -16.81 -16.86
CA ALA A 295 1.76 -16.99 -15.45
C ALA A 295 1.30 -15.68 -14.80
N VAL A 296 1.95 -14.55 -15.15
CA VAL A 296 1.71 -13.24 -14.55
C VAL A 296 2.01 -12.09 -15.51
N SER A 297 1.37 -10.94 -15.31
CA SER A 297 1.60 -9.70 -16.03
C SER A 297 1.67 -8.53 -15.04
N GLY A 298 2.85 -7.94 -14.89
CA GLY A 298 3.02 -6.73 -14.07
C GLY A 298 2.13 -5.57 -14.54
N THR A 299 1.90 -5.45 -15.84
CA THR A 299 1.07 -4.38 -16.41
C THR A 299 -0.41 -4.52 -16.02
N LEU A 300 -0.91 -5.77 -15.99
CA LEU A 300 -2.26 -6.08 -15.49
C LEU A 300 -2.36 -5.79 -13.99
N SER A 301 -1.37 -6.21 -13.20
CA SER A 301 -1.31 -5.94 -11.77
C SER A 301 -1.37 -4.44 -11.49
N TYR A 302 -0.60 -3.63 -12.23
CA TYR A 302 -0.55 -2.17 -12.03
C TYR A 302 -1.87 -1.50 -12.40
N ALA A 303 -2.55 -1.98 -13.46
CA ALA A 303 -3.85 -1.48 -13.86
C ALA A 303 -4.94 -1.76 -12.82
N LEU A 304 -5.06 -3.01 -12.36
CA LEU A 304 -5.98 -3.37 -11.28
C LEU A 304 -5.66 -2.60 -9.99
N GLY A 305 -4.37 -2.50 -9.66
CA GLY A 305 -3.85 -1.73 -8.53
C GLY A 305 -4.13 -0.23 -8.59
N SER A 306 -4.31 0.32 -9.79
CA SER A 306 -4.70 1.71 -10.01
C SER A 306 -6.22 1.89 -10.10
N GLY A 307 -6.98 0.83 -9.81
CA GLY A 307 -8.44 0.85 -9.85
C GLY A 307 -8.99 1.05 -11.24
N ARG A 308 -8.32 0.51 -12.27
CA ARG A 308 -8.84 0.54 -13.64
C ARG A 308 -9.68 -0.71 -13.90
N PRO A 309 -10.90 -0.56 -14.46
CA PRO A 309 -11.59 -1.67 -15.10
C PRO A 309 -10.71 -2.27 -16.18
N VAL A 310 -10.65 -3.60 -16.21
CA VAL A 310 -9.79 -4.33 -17.13
C VAL A 310 -10.63 -5.10 -18.16
N ILE A 311 -10.19 -5.07 -19.42
CA ILE A 311 -10.55 -6.06 -20.44
C ILE A 311 -9.32 -6.94 -20.67
N SER A 312 -9.43 -8.25 -20.50
CA SER A 312 -8.27 -9.16 -20.64
C SER A 312 -8.61 -10.46 -21.33
N THR A 313 -7.66 -11.02 -22.09
CA THR A 313 -7.70 -12.45 -22.42
C THR A 313 -7.50 -13.32 -21.17
N PRO A 314 -8.00 -14.58 -21.14
CA PRO A 314 -8.02 -15.41 -19.93
C PRO A 314 -6.74 -16.25 -19.78
N PHE A 315 -5.58 -15.58 -19.66
CA PHE A 315 -4.34 -16.24 -19.21
C PHE A 315 -4.34 -16.50 -17.69
N ALA A 316 -3.35 -17.23 -17.16
CA ALA A 316 -3.38 -17.76 -15.79
C ALA A 316 -3.72 -16.71 -14.71
N GLN A 317 -3.00 -15.58 -14.65
CA GLN A 317 -3.32 -14.52 -13.68
C GLN A 317 -4.67 -13.86 -13.97
N ALA A 318 -5.01 -13.61 -15.23
CA ALA A 318 -6.26 -12.93 -15.58
C ALA A 318 -7.49 -13.74 -15.14
N LYS A 319 -7.44 -15.07 -15.24
CA LYS A 319 -8.49 -15.97 -14.73
C LYS A 319 -8.72 -15.87 -13.22
N GLU A 320 -7.68 -15.53 -12.45
CA GLU A 320 -7.78 -15.34 -11.00
C GLU A 320 -8.15 -13.91 -10.62
N ALA A 321 -7.59 -12.92 -11.31
CA ALA A 321 -7.65 -11.51 -10.91
C ALA A 321 -8.80 -10.73 -11.58
N VAL A 322 -9.21 -11.12 -12.78
CA VAL A 322 -10.28 -10.45 -13.55
C VAL A 322 -11.58 -11.23 -13.35
N THR A 323 -12.48 -10.67 -12.56
CA THR A 323 -13.80 -11.22 -12.25
C THR A 323 -14.87 -10.31 -12.82
N SER A 324 -16.14 -10.75 -12.84
CA SER A 324 -17.29 -9.92 -13.24
C SER A 324 -17.42 -8.62 -12.45
N GLU A 325 -16.79 -8.53 -11.28
CA GLU A 325 -16.77 -7.35 -10.43
C GLU A 325 -15.56 -6.43 -10.68
N SER A 326 -14.51 -6.87 -11.38
CA SER A 326 -13.28 -6.08 -11.61
C SER A 326 -12.96 -5.84 -13.09
N GLY A 327 -13.61 -6.55 -14.01
CA GLY A 327 -13.37 -6.41 -15.43
C GLY A 327 -14.16 -7.41 -16.29
N ILE A 328 -13.71 -7.59 -17.52
CA ILE A 328 -14.31 -8.47 -18.52
C ILE A 328 -13.22 -9.34 -19.14
N LEU A 329 -13.46 -10.65 -19.19
CA LEU A 329 -12.62 -11.58 -19.96
C LEU A 329 -13.14 -11.68 -21.39
N VAL A 330 -12.22 -11.63 -22.36
CA VAL A 330 -12.49 -11.71 -23.80
C VAL A 330 -11.74 -12.88 -24.43
N ASN A 331 -12.18 -13.35 -25.58
CA ASN A 331 -11.55 -14.51 -26.22
C ASN A 331 -10.20 -14.15 -26.84
N PHE A 332 -9.32 -15.14 -26.97
CA PHE A 332 -8.08 -14.95 -27.72
C PHE A 332 -8.38 -14.79 -29.20
N ARG A 333 -7.69 -13.85 -29.87
CA ARG A 333 -7.79 -13.65 -31.33
C ARG A 333 -9.21 -13.33 -31.84
N ASP A 334 -10.00 -12.62 -31.04
CA ASP A 334 -11.41 -12.36 -31.31
C ASP A 334 -11.74 -10.86 -31.19
N PRO A 335 -11.66 -10.11 -32.31
CA PRO A 335 -11.99 -8.70 -32.35
C PRO A 335 -13.41 -8.37 -31.88
N ASP A 336 -14.39 -9.24 -32.15
CA ASP A 336 -15.78 -8.99 -31.76
C ASP A 336 -15.96 -9.01 -30.24
N SER A 337 -15.32 -9.96 -29.55
CA SER A 337 -15.34 -10.00 -28.09
C SER A 337 -14.73 -8.75 -27.44
N TYR A 338 -13.67 -8.19 -28.05
CA TYR A 338 -13.10 -6.91 -27.62
C TYR A 338 -14.08 -5.76 -27.85
N ALA A 339 -14.68 -5.66 -29.03
CA ALA A 339 -15.61 -4.59 -29.36
C ALA A 339 -16.81 -4.58 -28.41
N ASP A 340 -17.40 -5.74 -28.14
CA ASP A 340 -18.57 -5.87 -27.27
C ASP A 340 -18.24 -5.49 -25.82
N ALA A 341 -17.08 -5.91 -25.31
CA ALA A 341 -16.60 -5.54 -23.99
C ALA A 341 -16.35 -4.02 -23.86
N ILE A 342 -15.74 -3.41 -24.88
CA ILE A 342 -15.47 -1.97 -24.91
C ILE A 342 -16.79 -1.20 -24.97
N ILE A 343 -17.69 -1.54 -25.90
CA ILE A 343 -18.99 -0.88 -26.03
C ILE A 343 -19.78 -0.96 -24.73
N LYS A 344 -19.76 -2.12 -24.04
CA LYS A 344 -20.42 -2.29 -22.74
C LYS A 344 -19.89 -1.29 -21.70
N LEU A 345 -18.57 -1.17 -21.57
CA LEU A 345 -17.96 -0.24 -20.60
C LEU A 345 -18.05 1.23 -21.03
N LEU A 346 -18.14 1.52 -22.34
CA LEU A 346 -18.38 2.86 -22.86
C LEU A 346 -19.81 3.33 -22.59
N LYS A 347 -20.80 2.45 -22.73
CA LYS A 347 -22.23 2.73 -22.48
C LYS A 347 -22.56 3.06 -21.03
N ASP A 348 -21.85 2.45 -20.09
CA ASP A 348 -22.21 2.51 -18.67
C ASP A 348 -21.05 3.04 -17.81
N PRO A 349 -20.99 4.38 -17.58
CA PRO A 349 -20.00 4.99 -16.70
C PRO A 349 -20.09 4.53 -15.25
N LEU A 350 -21.28 4.18 -14.75
CA LEU A 350 -21.47 3.71 -13.37
C LEU A 350 -20.89 2.32 -13.18
N LEU A 351 -21.15 1.41 -14.12
CA LEU A 351 -20.50 0.09 -14.15
C LEU A 351 -18.98 0.26 -14.22
N ARG A 352 -18.48 1.13 -15.09
CA ARG A 352 -17.04 1.40 -15.21
C ARG A 352 -16.45 1.85 -13.87
N GLU A 353 -17.09 2.80 -13.18
CA GLU A 353 -16.64 3.25 -11.87
C GLU A 353 -16.67 2.11 -10.84
N GLN A 354 -17.74 1.31 -10.80
CA GLN A 354 -17.89 0.19 -9.86
C GLN A 354 -16.80 -0.87 -10.07
N LEU A 355 -16.54 -1.27 -11.32
CA LEU A 355 -15.48 -2.23 -11.64
C LEU A 355 -14.10 -1.71 -11.20
N GLY A 356 -13.83 -0.42 -11.41
CA GLY A 356 -12.58 0.22 -11.00
C GLY A 356 -12.39 0.23 -9.49
N LYS A 357 -13.43 0.56 -8.71
CA LYS A 357 -13.41 0.52 -7.24
C LYS A 357 -13.15 -0.89 -6.72
N ASN A 358 -13.84 -1.88 -7.28
CA ASN A 358 -13.69 -3.28 -6.89
C ASN A 358 -12.28 -3.82 -7.22
N ALA A 359 -11.75 -3.50 -8.41
CA ALA A 359 -10.37 -3.83 -8.78
C ALA A 359 -9.36 -3.22 -7.79
N TYR A 360 -9.57 -1.97 -7.41
CA TYR A 360 -8.73 -1.27 -6.43
C TYR A 360 -8.73 -1.98 -5.06
N PHE A 361 -9.90 -2.29 -4.51
CA PHE A 361 -10.03 -2.96 -3.21
C PHE A 361 -9.41 -4.36 -3.21
N ARG A 362 -9.74 -5.17 -4.21
CA ARG A 362 -9.30 -6.57 -4.33
C ARG A 362 -7.78 -6.72 -4.43
N THR A 363 -7.07 -5.66 -4.81
CA THR A 363 -5.61 -5.67 -4.98
C THR A 363 -4.84 -5.02 -3.84
N ARG A 364 -5.48 -4.54 -2.76
CA ARG A 364 -4.76 -3.87 -1.65
C ARG A 364 -3.77 -4.79 -0.92
N ASN A 365 -4.07 -6.08 -0.83
CA ASN A 365 -3.13 -7.08 -0.30
C ASN A 365 -1.91 -7.29 -1.21
N MET A 366 -1.94 -6.82 -2.46
CA MET A 366 -0.84 -6.93 -3.42
C MET A 366 0.11 -5.74 -3.37
N THR A 367 -0.09 -4.73 -2.51
CA THR A 367 0.86 -3.61 -2.43
C THR A 367 2.26 -4.12 -2.11
N TRP A 368 3.28 -3.49 -2.69
CA TRP A 368 4.67 -3.90 -2.50
C TRP A 368 5.08 -4.05 -1.02
N ASP A 369 4.54 -3.22 -0.12
CA ASP A 369 4.76 -3.35 1.33
C ASP A 369 4.17 -4.65 1.88
N ASN A 370 2.95 -5.02 1.48
CA ASN A 370 2.32 -6.27 1.88
C ASN A 370 3.04 -7.48 1.26
N VAL A 371 3.47 -7.38 0.01
CA VAL A 371 4.28 -8.41 -0.65
C VAL A 371 5.61 -8.59 0.07
N ALA A 372 6.30 -7.51 0.43
CA ALA A 372 7.53 -7.56 1.22
C ALA A 372 7.30 -8.22 2.59
N LEU A 373 6.17 -7.94 3.24
CA LEU A 373 5.80 -8.60 4.49
C LEU A 373 5.63 -10.12 4.31
N GLU A 374 4.95 -10.57 3.25
CA GLU A 374 4.79 -11.99 2.95
C GLU A 374 6.12 -12.67 2.60
N TYR A 375 6.98 -12.02 1.81
CA TYR A 375 8.34 -12.52 1.56
C TYR A 375 9.16 -12.61 2.85
N SER A 376 9.06 -11.61 3.73
CA SER A 376 9.76 -11.62 5.03
C SER A 376 9.28 -12.75 5.95
N LYS A 377 7.98 -13.04 5.99
CA LYS A 377 7.43 -14.21 6.68
C LYS A 377 7.97 -15.52 6.11
N LEU A 378 8.02 -15.63 4.78
CA LEU A 378 8.59 -16.80 4.11
C LEU A 378 10.09 -16.96 4.39
N PHE A 379 10.85 -15.86 4.36
CA PHE A 379 12.28 -15.85 4.66
C PHE A 379 12.54 -16.30 6.10
N SER A 380 11.70 -15.87 7.04
CA SER A 380 11.76 -16.25 8.46
C SER A 380 11.55 -17.76 8.67
N LYS A 381 10.78 -18.44 7.81
CA LYS A 381 10.60 -19.91 7.86
C LYS A 381 11.91 -20.67 7.64
N TYR A 382 12.82 -20.13 6.83
CA TYR A 382 14.04 -20.81 6.41
C TYR A 382 15.33 -20.16 6.96
N SER A 383 15.22 -19.02 7.64
CA SER A 383 16.35 -18.31 8.23
C SER A 383 15.97 -17.71 9.59
N GLY A 384 16.39 -18.37 10.68
CA GLY A 384 16.06 -17.96 12.05
C GLY A 384 16.56 -16.55 12.41
N ASN A 385 17.65 -16.09 11.80
CA ASN A 385 18.14 -14.72 11.98
C ASN A 385 17.15 -13.67 11.44
N ILE A 386 16.46 -13.97 10.34
CA ILE A 386 15.46 -13.07 9.76
C ILE A 386 14.20 -13.05 10.64
N ALA A 387 13.80 -14.19 11.21
CA ALA A 387 12.65 -14.28 12.11
C ALA A 387 12.74 -13.32 13.31
N GLU A 388 13.88 -13.33 14.02
CA GLU A 388 14.13 -12.45 15.20
C GLU A 388 14.00 -10.95 14.85
N VAL A 389 14.35 -10.60 13.63
CA VAL A 389 14.35 -9.22 13.13
C VAL A 389 12.95 -8.78 12.71
N SER A 390 12.24 -9.64 11.99
CA SER A 390 10.90 -9.35 11.47
C SER A 390 9.87 -9.13 12.58
N GLU A 391 10.08 -9.73 13.75
CA GLU A 391 9.25 -9.47 14.93
C GLU A 391 9.41 -8.04 15.49
N ARG A 392 10.60 -7.43 15.31
CA ARG A 392 10.94 -6.11 15.88
C ARG A 392 10.43 -4.93 15.06
N LYS A 393 10.16 -5.10 13.77
CA LYS A 393 9.63 -4.06 12.87
C LYS A 393 8.34 -4.50 12.20
N LYS A 394 7.23 -4.37 12.93
CA LYS A 394 5.88 -4.61 12.39
C LYS A 394 5.15 -3.32 11.99
N THR A 395 5.54 -2.16 12.53
CA THR A 395 4.77 -0.92 12.35
C THR A 395 5.26 -0.12 11.13
N PRO A 396 4.38 0.19 10.15
CA PRO A 396 4.75 1.01 9.00
C PRO A 396 5.07 2.45 9.41
N ARG A 397 5.74 3.18 8.52
CA ARG A 397 5.93 4.63 8.68
C ARG A 397 4.56 5.33 8.69
N ILE A 398 4.38 6.28 9.61
CA ILE A 398 3.14 7.07 9.69
C ILE A 398 3.01 7.97 8.45
N ASN A 399 1.83 7.98 7.83
CA ASN A 399 1.52 8.76 6.64
C ASN A 399 0.27 9.63 6.86
N PHE A 400 0.44 10.96 6.80
CA PHE A 400 -0.64 11.93 7.01
C PHE A 400 -1.40 12.33 5.75
N ASN A 401 -1.02 11.83 4.58
CA ASN A 401 -1.64 12.26 3.32
C ASN A 401 -3.16 12.10 3.37
N HIS A 402 -3.67 10.99 3.93
CA HIS A 402 -5.10 10.76 4.03
C HIS A 402 -5.79 11.74 5.00
N MET A 403 -5.21 11.96 6.19
CA MET A 403 -5.71 12.98 7.12
C MET A 403 -5.75 14.36 6.46
N PHE A 404 -4.67 14.74 5.75
CA PHE A 404 -4.60 16.03 5.05
C PHE A 404 -5.59 16.15 3.90
N SER A 405 -5.90 15.04 3.21
CA SER A 405 -6.93 14.98 2.16
C SER A 405 -8.35 15.07 2.72
N LEU A 406 -8.61 14.53 3.91
CA LEU A 406 -9.91 14.61 4.60
C LEU A 406 -10.14 15.95 5.30
N THR A 407 -9.11 16.78 5.45
CA THR A 407 -9.21 18.08 6.11
C THR A 407 -9.27 19.22 5.08
N ASP A 408 -10.37 19.97 5.11
CA ASP A 408 -10.49 21.22 4.35
C ASP A 408 -9.94 22.41 5.17
N ASP A 409 -10.34 23.65 4.88
CA ASP A 409 -9.93 24.81 5.69
C ASP A 409 -10.82 25.04 6.93
N PHE A 410 -11.84 24.19 7.16
CA PHE A 410 -12.77 24.26 8.28
C PHE A 410 -12.56 23.15 9.32
N GLY A 411 -12.38 21.91 8.89
CA GLY A 411 -12.19 20.76 9.80
C GLY A 411 -11.90 19.46 9.04
N ILE A 412 -11.74 18.35 9.77
CA ILE A 412 -11.71 17.02 9.16
C ILE A 412 -13.13 16.51 8.90
N ILE A 413 -13.36 16.04 7.67
CA ILE A 413 -14.63 15.49 7.19
C ILE A 413 -14.81 14.07 7.75
N GLN A 414 -16.02 13.74 8.21
CA GLN A 414 -16.30 12.50 8.94
C GLN A 414 -15.98 11.24 8.12
N PHE A 415 -16.50 11.18 6.89
CA PHE A 415 -16.44 9.97 6.09
C PHE A 415 -15.65 10.15 4.79
N ALA A 416 -15.21 9.02 4.25
CA ALA A 416 -14.53 8.92 2.97
C ALA A 416 -15.17 7.81 2.14
N ARG A 417 -15.25 8.02 0.83
CA ARG A 417 -15.48 6.96 -0.15
C ARG A 417 -14.13 6.65 -0.79
N LEU A 418 -13.52 5.53 -0.38
CA LEU A 418 -12.12 5.21 -0.70
C LEU A 418 -11.17 6.30 -0.15
N SER A 419 -10.36 6.91 -1.00
CA SER A 419 -9.45 8.01 -0.66
C SER A 419 -10.09 9.38 -0.86
N LEU A 420 -11.36 9.47 -1.28
CA LEU A 420 -12.05 10.73 -1.51
C LEU A 420 -12.92 11.10 -0.30
N PRO A 421 -12.85 12.33 0.22
CA PRO A 421 -13.73 12.79 1.29
C PRO A 421 -15.20 12.78 0.86
N ASP A 422 -16.09 12.30 1.73
CA ASP A 422 -17.54 12.45 1.55
C ASP A 422 -18.00 13.75 2.20
N ILE A 423 -17.89 14.85 1.44
CA ILE A 423 -18.22 16.20 1.93
C ILE A 423 -19.66 16.26 2.47
N SER A 424 -20.58 15.44 1.95
CA SER A 424 -21.98 15.43 2.39
C SER A 424 -22.16 14.95 3.84
N SER A 425 -21.19 14.21 4.37
CA SER A 425 -21.19 13.76 5.76
C SER A 425 -21.01 14.90 6.77
N GLY A 426 -20.39 16.02 6.37
CA GLY A 426 -20.07 17.11 7.30
C GLY A 426 -18.89 16.75 8.22
N TYR A 427 -18.95 17.25 9.45
CA TYR A 427 -17.83 17.24 10.40
C TYR A 427 -18.33 16.89 11.80
N THR A 428 -17.45 16.31 12.60
CA THR A 428 -17.73 16.06 14.03
C THR A 428 -16.60 16.52 14.93
N LEU A 429 -16.95 16.85 16.18
CA LEU A 429 -16.00 17.16 17.23
C LEU A 429 -15.05 16.00 17.51
N ASP A 430 -15.58 14.77 17.55
CA ASP A 430 -14.79 13.59 17.89
C ASP A 430 -13.68 13.30 16.86
N ASP A 431 -13.94 13.47 15.56
CA ASP A 431 -12.94 13.35 14.49
C ASP A 431 -11.92 14.49 14.54
N ASN A 432 -12.37 15.74 14.72
CA ASN A 432 -11.46 16.90 14.83
C ASN A 432 -10.57 16.82 16.09
N ALA A 433 -11.11 16.35 17.21
CA ALA A 433 -10.34 16.13 18.44
C ALA A 433 -9.28 15.02 18.24
N ARG A 434 -9.65 13.89 17.63
CA ARG A 434 -8.70 12.81 17.30
C ARG A 434 -7.63 13.25 16.33
N ALA A 435 -7.99 14.03 15.30
CA ALA A 435 -7.04 14.57 14.34
C ALA A 435 -6.06 15.57 14.99
N LEU A 436 -6.53 16.40 15.94
CA LEU A 436 -5.68 17.28 16.73
C LEU A 436 -4.69 16.49 17.60
N ILE A 437 -5.15 15.46 18.32
CA ILE A 437 -4.28 14.59 19.13
C ILE A 437 -3.21 13.95 18.23
N ALA A 438 -3.62 13.35 17.11
CA ALA A 438 -2.70 12.69 16.17
C ALA A 438 -1.67 13.67 15.62
N ALA A 439 -2.09 14.88 15.25
CA ALA A 439 -1.19 15.91 14.74
C ALA A 439 -0.18 16.40 15.80
N CYS A 440 -0.60 16.52 17.07
CA CYS A 440 0.26 16.96 18.16
C CYS A 440 1.25 15.85 18.61
N LEU A 441 0.75 14.65 18.90
CA LEU A 441 1.58 13.53 19.39
C LEU A 441 2.62 13.08 18.38
N TYR A 442 2.33 13.23 17.09
CA TYR A 442 3.27 12.86 16.06
C TYR A 442 4.56 13.69 16.12
N HIS A 443 4.46 15.00 16.40
CA HIS A 443 5.64 15.85 16.52
C HIS A 443 6.54 15.41 17.70
N ASP A 444 5.95 15.08 18.85
CA ASP A 444 6.67 14.75 20.08
C ASP A 444 7.41 13.41 20.02
N LYS A 445 6.95 12.45 19.20
CA LYS A 445 7.61 11.14 19.01
C LYS A 445 8.59 11.09 17.82
N LEU A 446 8.86 12.20 17.14
CA LEU A 446 9.89 12.24 16.11
C LEU A 446 11.27 12.06 16.74
N SER A 447 11.87 10.88 16.55
CA SER A 447 13.32 10.72 16.67
C SER A 447 14.02 11.80 15.83
N GLU A 448 15.18 12.29 16.29
CA GLU A 448 16.03 13.25 15.54
C GLU A 448 16.26 12.82 14.07
N LYS A 449 16.30 11.51 13.80
CA LYS A 449 16.41 10.94 12.45
C LYS A 449 15.19 11.17 11.55
N LEU A 450 13.98 11.15 12.11
CA LEU A 450 12.77 11.42 11.34
C LEU A 450 12.63 12.92 11.07
N LYS A 451 13.07 13.81 11.99
CA LYS A 451 13.05 15.27 11.77
C LYS A 451 13.82 15.67 10.51
N ALA A 452 14.95 15.00 10.22
CA ALA A 452 15.75 15.21 9.01
C ALA A 452 15.07 14.68 7.72
N ALA A 453 14.13 13.75 7.82
CA ALA A 453 13.43 13.13 6.69
C ALA A 453 12.11 13.82 6.29
N TYR A 454 11.64 14.80 7.08
CA TYR A 454 10.45 15.59 6.77
C TYR A 454 10.85 16.99 6.32
N PRO A 455 10.64 17.36 5.05
CA PRO A 455 10.90 18.72 4.58
C PRO A 455 10.06 19.73 5.36
N ASP A 456 10.59 20.94 5.58
CA ASP A 456 9.92 22.05 6.30
C ASP A 456 8.46 22.26 5.87
N LYS A 457 8.16 22.02 4.59
CA LYS A 457 6.81 22.09 4.02
C LYS A 457 5.81 21.22 4.78
N LYS A 458 6.12 19.96 5.13
CA LYS A 458 5.16 19.07 5.81
C LYS A 458 4.89 19.50 7.25
N ARG A 459 5.88 20.08 7.94
CA ARG A 459 5.72 20.64 9.29
C ARG A 459 4.79 21.86 9.27
N ILE A 460 4.95 22.74 8.28
CA ILE A 460 4.06 23.89 8.06
C ILE A 460 2.61 23.42 7.82
N HIS A 461 2.42 22.38 7.01
CA HIS A 461 1.09 21.82 6.76
C HIS A 461 0.48 21.25 8.06
N LEU A 462 1.27 20.58 8.90
CA LEU A 462 0.79 20.03 10.17
C LEU A 462 0.35 21.14 11.13
N LEU A 463 1.11 22.22 11.25
CA LEU A 463 0.72 23.39 12.06
C LEU A 463 -0.55 24.05 11.55
N LYS A 464 -0.71 24.21 10.23
CA LYS A 464 -1.96 24.70 9.63
C LYS A 464 -3.14 23.81 10.02
N ARG A 465 -2.96 22.48 10.02
CA ARG A 465 -4.02 21.52 10.38
C ARG A 465 -4.37 21.57 11.87
N ILE A 466 -3.38 21.69 12.74
CA ILE A 466 -3.58 21.91 14.19
C ILE A 466 -4.45 23.16 14.42
N GLU A 467 -4.12 24.27 13.75
CA GLU A 467 -4.92 25.50 13.83
C GLU A 467 -6.36 25.29 13.33
N THR A 468 -6.54 24.60 12.19
CA THR A 468 -7.87 24.25 11.66
C THR A 468 -8.69 23.48 12.70
N TYR A 469 -8.13 22.44 13.32
CA TYR A 469 -8.87 21.64 14.31
C TYR A 469 -9.18 22.43 15.59
N LEU A 470 -8.26 23.27 16.06
CA LEU A 470 -8.51 24.14 17.21
C LEU A 470 -9.63 25.15 16.93
N ARG A 471 -9.67 25.72 15.72
CA ARG A 471 -10.75 26.62 15.29
C ARG A 471 -12.08 25.88 15.19
N PHE A 472 -12.09 24.64 14.73
CA PHE A 472 -13.30 23.81 14.72
C PHE A 472 -13.82 23.56 16.15
N ILE A 473 -12.94 23.15 17.08
CA ILE A 473 -13.30 22.90 18.48
C ILE A 473 -13.85 24.18 19.14
N GLU A 474 -13.25 25.34 18.87
CA GLU A 474 -13.79 26.63 19.31
C GLU A 474 -15.16 26.93 18.72
N PHE A 475 -15.35 26.67 17.41
CA PHE A 475 -16.62 26.95 16.72
C PHE A 475 -17.80 26.17 17.31
N VAL A 476 -17.57 24.93 17.77
CA VAL A 476 -18.64 24.09 18.34
C VAL A 476 -18.82 24.27 19.86
N LEU A 477 -18.05 25.14 20.51
CA LEU A 477 -18.22 25.48 21.93
C LEU A 477 -19.33 26.50 22.10
N ASP A 478 -20.37 26.16 22.85
CA ASP A 478 -21.48 27.06 23.12
C ASP A 478 -21.22 28.00 24.32
N GLU A 479 -22.14 28.94 24.55
CA GLU A 479 -22.10 29.87 25.67
C GLU A 479 -22.28 29.18 27.03
N LYS A 480 -22.79 27.95 27.08
CA LYS A 480 -22.92 27.15 28.30
C LYS A 480 -21.66 26.33 28.58
N GLY A 481 -20.65 26.44 27.73
CA GLY A 481 -19.41 25.70 27.87
C GLY A 481 -19.55 24.22 27.51
N VAL A 482 -20.49 23.84 26.65
CA VAL A 482 -20.66 22.48 26.10
C VAL A 482 -20.19 22.49 24.65
N PHE A 483 -19.45 21.46 24.23
CA PHE A 483 -19.11 21.28 22.83
C PHE A 483 -20.19 20.48 22.10
N HIS A 484 -20.73 21.03 21.02
CA HIS A 484 -21.60 20.30 20.10
C HIS A 484 -20.79 19.33 19.23
N ASN A 485 -21.35 18.16 18.94
CA ASN A 485 -20.63 17.17 18.14
C ASN A 485 -20.79 17.42 16.64
N TYR A 486 -22.02 17.58 16.14
CA TYR A 486 -22.31 17.51 14.70
C TYR A 486 -22.35 18.86 14.01
N VAL A 487 -21.65 18.97 12.87
CA VAL A 487 -21.70 20.14 11.98
C VAL A 487 -21.98 19.66 10.56
N ARG A 488 -23.02 20.22 9.94
CA ARG A 488 -23.44 19.88 8.57
C ARG A 488 -22.39 20.31 7.54
N SER A 489 -22.47 19.75 6.33
CA SER A 489 -21.61 20.15 5.20
C SER A 489 -21.68 21.65 4.89
N GLY A 490 -22.84 22.29 5.16
CA GLY A 490 -23.04 23.74 5.09
C GLY A 490 -22.42 24.55 6.24
N LYS A 491 -21.60 23.93 7.10
CA LYS A 491 -20.88 24.56 8.23
C LYS A 491 -21.81 25.18 9.28
N THR A 492 -22.94 24.52 9.53
CA THR A 492 -23.89 24.87 10.58
C THR A 492 -23.96 23.76 11.62
N ILE A 493 -24.01 24.13 12.90
CA ILE A 493 -24.17 23.16 14.00
C ILE A 493 -25.54 22.50 13.86
N ASP A 494 -25.56 21.16 13.94
CA ASP A 494 -26.80 20.39 13.97
C ASP A 494 -27.26 20.20 15.42
N LEU A 495 -28.03 21.17 15.91
CA LEU A 495 -28.59 21.11 17.26
C LEU A 495 -29.58 19.96 17.42
N GLY A 496 -30.36 19.65 16.38
CA GLY A 496 -31.35 18.58 16.43
C GLY A 496 -30.75 17.18 16.57
N LEU A 497 -29.55 16.94 16.05
CA LEU A 497 -28.76 15.73 16.32
C LEU A 497 -28.05 15.81 17.68
N SER A 498 -27.49 16.98 18.00
CA SER A 498 -26.73 17.18 19.25
C SER A 498 -27.60 17.04 20.51
N GLU A 499 -28.90 17.33 20.44
CA GLU A 499 -29.84 17.18 21.56
C GLU A 499 -30.34 15.73 21.75
N LYS A 500 -30.21 14.88 20.72
CA LYS A 500 -30.71 13.50 20.74
C LYS A 500 -29.69 12.47 21.20
N GLU A 501 -28.43 12.88 21.35
CA GLU A 501 -27.31 11.98 21.65
C GLU A 501 -26.54 12.41 22.90
N ASN A 502 -25.91 11.43 23.56
CA ASN A 502 -24.98 11.69 24.64
C ASN A 502 -23.67 12.25 24.06
N LEU A 503 -23.36 13.51 24.38
CA LEU A 503 -22.19 14.24 23.88
C LEU A 503 -20.90 13.99 24.70
N ASP A 504 -20.95 13.15 25.73
CA ASP A 504 -19.85 12.92 26.66
C ASP A 504 -18.57 12.47 25.94
N ASP A 505 -18.66 11.47 25.06
CA ASP A 505 -17.46 10.91 24.41
C ASP A 505 -16.74 11.97 23.58
N ALA A 506 -17.50 12.75 22.79
CA ALA A 506 -16.96 13.84 21.97
C ALA A 506 -16.35 14.94 22.84
N ASN A 507 -17.00 15.33 23.94
CA ASN A 507 -16.52 16.35 24.87
C ASN A 507 -15.27 15.89 25.64
N GLY A 508 -15.24 14.64 26.11
CA GLY A 508 -14.08 14.05 26.78
C GLY A 508 -12.86 13.99 25.86
N ARG A 509 -13.06 13.59 24.59
CA ARG A 509 -12.00 13.63 23.57
C ARG A 509 -11.53 15.04 23.28
N ALA A 510 -12.44 16.01 23.22
CA ALA A 510 -12.08 17.42 23.01
C ALA A 510 -11.19 17.93 24.14
N LEU A 511 -11.52 17.66 25.40
CA LEU A 511 -10.68 18.01 26.55
C LEU A 511 -9.32 17.32 26.49
N TRP A 512 -9.26 16.03 26.15
CA TRP A 512 -7.98 15.35 25.93
C TRP A 512 -7.16 16.03 24.83
N ALA A 513 -7.79 16.37 23.70
CA ALA A 513 -7.12 17.01 22.57
C ALA A 513 -6.60 18.41 22.89
N LEU A 514 -7.39 19.21 23.60
CA LEU A 514 -6.98 20.53 24.08
C LEU A 514 -5.83 20.43 25.07
N GLY A 515 -5.86 19.45 25.99
CA GLY A 515 -4.76 19.18 26.91
C GLY A 515 -3.47 18.79 26.20
N VAL A 516 -3.56 17.94 25.17
CA VAL A 516 -2.42 17.57 24.31
C VAL A 516 -1.87 18.79 23.55
N ALA A 517 -2.73 19.60 22.94
CA ALA A 517 -2.31 20.77 22.16
C ALA A 517 -1.65 21.85 23.04
N ALA A 518 -2.22 22.14 24.22
CA ALA A 518 -1.64 23.10 25.15
C ALA A 518 -0.27 22.65 25.70
N ALA A 519 -0.05 21.34 25.84
CA ALA A 519 1.18 20.77 26.37
C ALA A 519 2.29 20.55 25.32
N ALA A 520 2.03 20.80 24.04
CA ALA A 520 2.94 20.46 22.94
C ALA A 520 3.89 21.63 22.60
N ASP A 521 5.15 21.53 23.05
CA ASP A 521 6.13 22.62 23.03
C ASP A 521 6.51 23.16 21.64
N PHE A 522 6.25 22.39 20.59
CA PHE A 522 6.55 22.80 19.22
C PHE A 522 5.48 23.69 18.57
N ILE A 523 4.30 23.76 19.18
CA ILE A 523 3.17 24.56 18.70
C ILE A 523 3.40 26.01 19.15
N PRO A 524 3.13 27.02 18.31
CA PRO A 524 3.21 28.42 18.70
C PRO A 524 2.42 28.71 19.99
N GLU A 525 3.00 29.55 20.85
CA GLU A 525 2.44 29.90 22.16
C GLU A 525 0.99 30.37 22.07
N SER A 526 0.66 31.21 21.09
CA SER A 526 -0.71 31.70 20.85
C SER A 526 -1.74 30.58 20.63
N LEU A 527 -1.36 29.48 19.98
CA LEU A 527 -2.24 28.32 19.77
C LEU A 527 -2.33 27.44 21.01
N ARG A 528 -1.24 27.32 21.78
CA ARG A 528 -1.26 26.61 23.08
C ARG A 528 -2.14 27.32 24.09
N ASP A 529 -2.03 28.66 24.18
CA ASP A 529 -2.86 29.49 25.03
C ASP A 529 -4.32 29.42 24.63
N LYS A 530 -4.60 29.42 23.33
CA LYS A 530 -5.96 29.20 22.81
C LYS A 530 -6.51 27.85 23.25
N ALA A 531 -5.75 26.77 23.10
CA ALA A 531 -6.17 25.44 23.54
C ALA A 531 -6.44 25.39 25.06
N LEU A 532 -5.56 26.01 25.84
CA LEU A 532 -5.70 26.11 27.29
C LEU A 532 -6.94 26.91 27.70
N ASN A 533 -7.22 28.03 27.04
CA ASN A 533 -8.39 28.87 27.31
C ASN A 533 -9.69 28.15 26.97
N LEU A 534 -9.75 27.40 25.87
CA LEU A 534 -10.91 26.55 25.54
C LEU A 534 -11.12 25.44 26.58
N PHE A 535 -10.03 24.83 27.05
CA PHE A 535 -10.09 23.82 28.11
C PHE A 535 -10.68 24.42 29.39
N LYS A 536 -10.16 25.58 29.83
CA LYS A 536 -10.64 26.31 31.02
C LYS A 536 -12.12 26.67 30.93
N LYS A 537 -12.56 27.25 29.80
CA LYS A 537 -13.97 27.61 29.56
C LYS A 537 -14.92 26.42 29.71
N ARG A 538 -14.51 25.22 29.27
CA ARG A 538 -15.30 23.99 29.41
C ARG A 538 -15.41 23.57 30.87
N ILE A 539 -14.29 23.46 31.57
CA ILE A 539 -14.27 22.90 32.93
C ILE A 539 -14.89 23.83 33.98
N GLU A 540 -14.87 25.15 33.75
CA GLU A 540 -15.52 26.14 34.65
C GLU A 540 -17.03 25.93 34.76
N LYS A 541 -17.67 25.45 33.69
CA LYS A 541 -19.13 25.31 33.61
C LYS A 541 -19.62 23.89 33.86
N TYR A 542 -18.83 22.88 33.48
CA TYR A 542 -19.22 21.49 33.62
C TYR A 542 -17.99 20.58 33.60
N ASN A 543 -17.77 19.88 34.71
CA ASN A 543 -16.59 19.05 34.92
C ASN A 543 -16.90 17.56 35.13
N MET A 544 -18.17 17.15 35.10
CA MET A 544 -18.56 15.75 35.31
C MET A 544 -18.87 15.02 34.00
N PHE A 545 -18.67 13.71 33.93
CA PHE A 545 -19.05 12.90 32.79
C PHE A 545 -19.73 11.62 33.27
N GLU A 546 -20.81 11.22 32.60
CA GLU A 546 -21.49 9.95 32.84
C GLU A 546 -20.71 8.81 32.19
N SER A 547 -20.25 9.00 30.95
CA SER A 547 -19.49 8.01 30.21
C SER A 547 -18.14 7.67 30.88
N PRO A 548 -17.82 6.38 31.09
CA PRO A 548 -16.50 5.97 31.58
C PRO A 548 -15.37 6.36 30.62
N ARG A 549 -15.60 6.30 29.30
CA ARG A 549 -14.58 6.66 28.30
C ARG A 549 -14.31 8.16 28.31
N ALA A 550 -15.36 8.98 28.37
CA ALA A 550 -15.22 10.43 28.48
C ALA A 550 -14.47 10.83 29.75
N THR A 551 -14.79 10.19 30.87
CA THR A 551 -14.07 10.33 32.15
C THR A 551 -12.58 10.00 31.98
N ALA A 552 -12.26 8.87 31.36
CA ALA A 552 -10.88 8.48 31.11
C ALA A 552 -10.14 9.47 30.18
N PHE A 553 -10.74 9.89 29.07
CA PHE A 553 -10.13 10.90 28.18
C PHE A 553 -9.87 12.22 28.92
N TYR A 554 -10.79 12.65 29.78
CA TYR A 554 -10.63 13.84 30.58
C TYR A 554 -9.46 13.73 31.57
N ILE A 555 -9.34 12.61 32.30
CA ILE A 555 -8.20 12.33 33.19
C ILE A 555 -6.88 12.42 32.42
N LYS A 556 -6.80 11.83 31.22
CA LYS A 556 -5.59 11.90 30.36
C LYS A 556 -5.20 13.33 30.02
N GLY A 557 -6.16 14.16 29.64
CA GLY A 557 -5.95 15.58 29.35
C GLY A 557 -5.46 16.36 30.57
N LEU A 558 -6.13 16.19 31.71
CA LEU A 558 -5.78 16.85 32.98
C LEU A 558 -4.38 16.47 33.47
N CYS A 559 -4.08 15.17 33.53
CA CYS A 559 -2.78 14.69 34.01
C CYS A 559 -1.64 15.21 33.13
N LEU A 560 -1.84 15.26 31.80
CA LEU A 560 -0.85 15.82 30.89
C LEU A 560 -0.61 17.31 31.15
N LEU A 561 -1.68 18.09 31.32
CA LEU A 561 -1.59 19.52 31.62
C LEU A 561 -0.90 19.79 32.96
N LEU A 562 -1.32 19.09 34.02
CA LEU A 562 -0.73 19.19 35.36
C LEU A 562 0.76 18.83 35.40
N ARG A 563 1.19 17.95 34.50
CA ARG A 563 2.60 17.56 34.35
C ARG A 563 3.43 18.61 33.60
N LYS A 564 2.83 19.34 32.65
CA LYS A 564 3.55 20.19 31.69
C LYS A 564 3.45 21.68 31.97
N ILE A 565 2.37 22.14 32.60
CA ILE A 565 2.11 23.57 32.83
C ILE A 565 2.21 23.87 34.33
N LYS A 566 3.27 24.57 34.72
CA LYS A 566 3.42 25.15 36.06
C LYS A 566 2.36 26.27 36.16
N ASP A 567 1.52 26.27 37.20
CA ASP A 567 0.50 27.30 37.49
C ASP A 567 -0.88 27.21 36.80
N ILE A 568 -1.27 26.03 36.29
CA ILE A 568 -2.62 25.82 35.72
C ILE A 568 -3.77 25.70 36.77
N GLY A 569 -3.49 25.86 38.07
CA GLY A 569 -4.49 25.65 39.15
C GLY A 569 -4.34 24.29 39.87
N GLY A 570 -3.09 23.86 40.07
CA GLY A 570 -2.68 22.50 40.43
C GLY A 570 -3.53 21.76 41.46
N ILE A 571 -3.86 22.38 42.60
CA ILE A 571 -4.60 21.71 43.68
C ILE A 571 -6.07 21.43 43.30
N GLU A 572 -6.73 22.37 42.61
CA GLU A 572 -8.13 22.23 42.24
C GLU A 572 -8.31 21.19 41.13
N LEU A 573 -7.46 21.24 40.11
CA LEU A 573 -7.47 20.26 39.03
C LEU A 573 -7.06 18.86 39.49
N GLU A 574 -6.17 18.76 40.49
CA GLU A 574 -5.80 17.47 41.07
C GLU A 574 -6.96 16.82 41.84
N LYS A 575 -7.78 17.61 42.55
CA LYS A 575 -9.03 17.11 43.14
C LYS A 575 -10.00 16.58 42.07
N ILE A 576 -10.08 17.25 40.92
CA ILE A 576 -10.89 16.78 39.79
C ILE A 576 -10.35 15.44 39.28
N VAL A 577 -9.03 15.29 39.11
CA VAL A 577 -8.41 14.00 38.74
C VAL A 577 -8.78 12.89 39.73
N ILE A 578 -8.67 13.15 41.03
CA ILE A 578 -9.02 12.18 42.08
C ILE A 578 -10.49 11.77 41.95
N THR A 579 -11.43 12.72 41.90
CA THR A 579 -12.87 12.46 41.75
C THR A 579 -13.18 11.54 40.57
N HIS A 580 -12.53 11.75 39.42
CA HIS A 580 -12.76 10.94 38.23
C HIS A 580 -12.09 9.57 38.30
N CYS A 581 -10.91 9.46 38.90
CA CYS A 581 -10.26 8.17 39.13
C CYS A 581 -11.09 7.33 40.10
N ASP A 582 -11.58 7.91 41.20
CA ASP A 582 -12.45 7.26 42.17
C ASP A 582 -13.78 6.80 41.53
N ARG A 583 -14.30 7.57 40.57
CA ARG A 583 -15.46 7.15 39.78
C ARG A 583 -15.15 5.91 38.94
N LEU A 584 -14.03 5.87 38.21
CA LEU A 584 -13.64 4.68 37.44
C LEU A 584 -13.43 3.48 38.36
N LEU A 585 -12.79 3.68 39.50
CA LEU A 585 -12.58 2.66 40.52
C LEU A 585 -13.91 2.12 41.07
N SER A 586 -14.89 2.99 41.31
CA SER A 586 -16.24 2.60 41.74
C SER A 586 -16.93 1.72 40.69
N LEU A 587 -16.83 2.09 39.41
CA LEU A 587 -17.36 1.28 38.30
C LEU A 587 -16.70 -0.11 38.25
N TYR A 588 -15.37 -0.16 38.36
CA TYR A 588 -14.63 -1.42 38.44
C TYR A 588 -15.08 -2.29 39.61
N ARG A 589 -15.14 -1.74 40.82
CA ARG A 589 -15.59 -2.47 42.02
C ARG A 589 -17.04 -2.96 41.91
N GLY A 590 -17.88 -2.23 41.18
CA GLY A 590 -19.29 -2.56 41.01
C GLY A 590 -19.54 -3.81 40.15
N VAL A 591 -18.62 -4.18 39.27
CA VAL A 591 -18.82 -5.24 38.27
C VAL A 591 -17.70 -6.27 38.18
N SER A 592 -16.52 -5.98 38.73
CA SER A 592 -15.38 -6.91 38.68
C SER A 592 -15.60 -8.17 39.52
N SER A 593 -15.03 -9.27 39.05
CA SER A 593 -15.03 -10.58 39.71
C SER A 593 -13.77 -11.36 39.33
N GLU A 594 -13.52 -12.51 39.93
CA GLU A 594 -12.33 -13.35 39.66
C GLU A 594 -12.10 -13.61 38.16
N ASN A 595 -13.17 -13.79 37.38
CA ASN A 595 -13.10 -14.05 35.94
C ASN A 595 -13.33 -12.81 35.05
N TRP A 596 -13.54 -11.63 35.67
CA TRP A 596 -13.87 -10.40 34.95
C TRP A 596 -13.25 -9.18 35.61
N GLN A 597 -12.17 -8.67 35.02
CA GLN A 597 -11.38 -7.55 35.56
C GLN A 597 -11.57 -6.29 34.71
N TRP A 598 -12.83 -5.89 34.50
CA TRP A 598 -13.18 -4.71 33.70
C TRP A 598 -14.15 -3.78 34.43
N PHE A 599 -14.23 -2.54 33.93
CA PHE A 599 -14.98 -1.42 34.51
C PHE A 599 -16.49 -1.47 34.24
N GLU A 600 -16.92 -2.37 33.37
CA GLU A 600 -18.31 -2.60 32.98
C GLU A 600 -18.52 -4.09 32.73
N ASP A 601 -19.76 -4.56 32.67
CA ASP A 601 -20.17 -5.93 32.39
C ASP A 601 -20.01 -6.35 30.91
N TYR A 602 -19.46 -5.46 30.06
CA TYR A 602 -19.17 -5.73 28.64
C TYR A 602 -17.87 -5.05 28.17
N LEU A 603 -17.36 -5.50 27.02
CA LEU A 603 -16.26 -4.83 26.29
C LEU A 603 -16.80 -4.10 25.06
N THR A 604 -16.28 -2.90 24.81
CA THR A 604 -16.60 -2.11 23.61
C THR A 604 -15.35 -1.35 23.13
N TYR A 605 -15.54 -0.28 22.37
CA TYR A 605 -14.46 0.56 21.87
C TYR A 605 -13.71 1.28 23.01
N SER A 606 -12.43 1.55 22.77
CA SER A 606 -11.55 2.28 23.69
C SER A 606 -11.41 1.70 25.11
N ASN A 607 -11.75 0.43 25.37
CA ASN A 607 -11.68 -0.14 26.73
C ASN A 607 -10.29 0.01 27.38
N ALA A 608 -9.20 -0.05 26.62
CA ALA A 608 -7.84 0.12 27.12
C ALA A 608 -7.55 1.52 27.71
N VAL A 609 -8.37 2.53 27.44
CA VAL A 609 -8.13 3.89 27.96
C VAL A 609 -8.55 4.04 29.42
N LEU A 610 -9.42 3.16 29.93
CA LEU A 610 -9.88 3.16 31.32
C LEU A 610 -8.73 2.80 32.28
N PRO A 611 -8.03 1.65 32.12
CA PRO A 611 -6.85 1.34 32.93
C PRO A 611 -5.73 2.36 32.74
N GLU A 612 -5.47 2.80 31.49
CA GLU A 612 -4.47 3.82 31.20
C GLU A 612 -4.72 5.14 31.96
N ALA A 613 -5.99 5.54 32.10
CA ALA A 613 -6.35 6.74 32.86
C ALA A 613 -6.05 6.58 34.36
N LEU A 614 -6.29 5.40 34.96
CA LEU A 614 -5.92 5.15 36.35
C LEU A 614 -4.40 5.14 36.55
N ILE A 615 -3.62 4.53 35.65
CA ILE A 615 -2.15 4.58 35.70
C ILE A 615 -1.66 6.03 35.69
N LEU A 616 -2.21 6.89 34.82
CA LEU A 616 -1.87 8.31 34.79
C LEU A 616 -2.32 9.05 36.06
N GLY A 617 -3.47 8.67 36.61
CA GLY A 617 -3.94 9.11 37.92
C GLY A 617 -2.95 8.77 39.02
N HIS A 618 -2.44 7.53 39.05
CA HIS A 618 -1.39 7.09 39.99
C HIS A 618 -0.12 7.93 39.85
N GLU A 619 0.38 8.14 38.62
CA GLU A 619 1.58 8.96 38.40
C GLU A 619 1.46 10.34 39.05
N ARG A 620 0.25 10.89 39.10
CA ARG A 620 -0.04 12.19 39.72
C ARG A 620 -0.27 12.11 41.23
N THR A 621 -1.14 11.21 41.69
CA THR A 621 -1.66 11.20 43.08
C THR A 621 -0.88 10.27 44.01
N ARG A 622 -0.08 9.35 43.44
CA ARG A 622 0.60 8.25 44.13
C ARG A 622 -0.34 7.26 44.84
N ASN A 623 -1.62 7.24 44.47
CA ASN A 623 -2.56 6.23 44.96
C ASN A 623 -2.23 4.86 44.34
N SER A 624 -1.81 3.89 45.16
CA SER A 624 -1.41 2.56 44.70
C SER A 624 -2.56 1.76 44.08
N GLU A 625 -3.79 1.95 44.55
CA GLU A 625 -4.94 1.22 44.03
C GLU A 625 -5.24 1.57 42.57
N TYR A 626 -4.97 2.82 42.16
CA TYR A 626 -5.08 3.20 40.76
C TYR A 626 -4.07 2.45 39.88
N LEU A 627 -2.88 2.14 40.40
CA LEU A 627 -1.86 1.37 39.67
C LEU A 627 -2.16 -0.13 39.65
N ASP A 628 -2.75 -0.67 40.71
CA ASP A 628 -3.03 -2.11 40.78
C ASP A 628 -4.17 -2.50 39.81
N ILE A 629 -5.15 -1.61 39.61
CA ILE A 629 -6.32 -1.84 38.74
C ILE A 629 -6.09 -1.34 37.31
N GLY A 630 -5.30 -0.28 37.14
CA GLY A 630 -4.93 0.24 35.83
C GLY A 630 -3.81 -0.55 35.20
#